data_AF-A0AAV5LNX0-F1
#
_entry.id   AF-A0AAV5LNX0-F1
#
_cell.length_a   1.000
_cell.length_b   1.000
_cell.length_c   1.000
_cell.angle_alpha   90.00
_cell.angle_beta   90.00
_cell.angle_gamma   90.00
#
_symmetry.space_group_name_H-M   'P 1'
#
loop_
_entity.id
_entity.type
_entity.pdbx_description
1 polymer ?
#
loop_
_entity_poly.entity_id
_entity_poly.type
_entity_poly.pdbx_seq_one_letter_code
_entity_poly.pdbx_strand_id
1 'polypeptide(L)'
;MKSSEFGKDFLPNAAAGTLVETVKVVCKYANQMIELSKNMKRNYETLKSEAEKLQARRCDYQSAERESCSYNLWLDNVEEILKKVESLKMRYQNERKLPLMKFSVMHRAGFSDQLLKAYEEVHKLVEEVPFNARLLN
;
A
#
# COMPACT_ATOMS: atom_id res chain seq x y z
N MET A 1 -15.78 -67.83 -11.97
CA MET A 1 -15.05 -67.46 -10.75
C MET A 1 -14.59 -66.01 -10.89
N LYS A 2 -15.03 -65.18 -9.92
CA LYS A 2 -14.54 -63.86 -9.46
C LYS A 2 -14.21 -62.76 -10.48
N SER A 3 -15.07 -61.74 -10.47
CA SER A 3 -14.78 -60.35 -10.83
C SER A 3 -13.50 -59.84 -10.15
N SER A 4 -12.64 -59.15 -10.90
CA SER A 4 -11.65 -58.22 -10.35
C SER A 4 -12.18 -56.82 -10.57
N GLU A 5 -12.98 -56.36 -9.61
CA GLU A 5 -13.22 -54.94 -9.39
C GLU A 5 -12.19 -54.41 -8.40
N PHE A 6 -11.99 -53.09 -8.47
CA PHE A 6 -11.44 -52.25 -7.41
C PHE A 6 -9.91 -52.18 -7.28
N GLY A 7 -9.37 -51.24 -8.06
CA GLY A 7 -8.11 -50.55 -7.79
C GLY A 7 -8.20 -49.10 -8.28
N LYS A 8 -9.33 -48.43 -8.02
CA LYS A 8 -9.42 -46.97 -8.10
C LYS A 8 -9.36 -46.47 -6.67
N ASP A 9 -8.16 -46.50 -6.11
CA ASP A 9 -7.86 -45.82 -4.86
C ASP A 9 -8.02 -44.32 -5.11
N PHE A 10 -9.27 -43.91 -4.91
CA PHE A 10 -9.71 -42.55 -4.86
C PHE A 10 -8.90 -41.89 -3.75
N LEU A 11 -8.06 -40.93 -4.11
CA LEU A 11 -7.37 -40.07 -3.15
C LEU A 11 -8.35 -39.67 -2.05
N PRO A 12 -7.98 -39.80 -0.77
CA PRO A 12 -8.91 -39.55 0.32
C PRO A 12 -9.46 -38.14 0.17
N ASN A 13 -10.79 -38.02 0.19
CA ASN A 13 -11.57 -36.81 -0.12
C ASN A 13 -11.06 -35.55 0.64
N ALA A 14 -10.44 -35.76 1.81
CA ALA A 14 -9.76 -34.73 2.59
C ALA A 14 -8.52 -34.12 1.90
N ALA A 15 -7.68 -34.93 1.25
CA ALA A 15 -6.52 -34.45 0.50
C ALA A 15 -6.93 -33.66 -0.75
N ALA A 16 -8.01 -34.08 -1.42
CA ALA A 16 -8.61 -33.32 -2.51
C ALA A 16 -9.18 -31.97 -2.03
N GLY A 17 -9.86 -31.95 -0.87
CA GLY A 17 -10.33 -30.72 -0.22
C GLY A 17 -9.20 -29.75 0.11
N THR A 18 -8.10 -30.23 0.70
CA THR A 18 -6.92 -29.41 1.03
C THR A 18 -6.22 -28.86 -0.22
N LEU A 19 -6.12 -29.65 -1.29
CA LEU A 19 -5.55 -29.21 -2.56
C LEU A 19 -6.39 -28.09 -3.20
N VAL A 20 -7.72 -28.25 -3.23
CA VAL A 20 -8.64 -27.25 -3.77
C VAL A 20 -8.53 -25.93 -2.99
N GLU A 21 -8.46 -25.99 -1.66
CA GLU A 21 -8.33 -24.78 -0.84
C GLU A 21 -6.97 -24.09 -1.04
N THR A 22 -5.90 -24.87 -1.17
CA THR A 22 -4.56 -24.34 -1.45
C THR A 22 -4.53 -23.62 -2.80
N VAL A 23 -5.14 -24.20 -3.84
CA VAL A 23 -5.25 -23.58 -5.17
C VAL A 23 -6.03 -22.26 -5.11
N LYS A 24 -7.14 -22.20 -4.36
CA LYS A 24 -7.90 -20.95 -4.20
C LYS A 24 -7.07 -19.85 -3.55
N VAL A 25 -6.30 -20.17 -2.51
CA VAL A 25 -5.42 -19.19 -1.83
C VAL A 25 -4.38 -18.65 -2.80
N VAL A 26 -3.73 -19.51 -3.58
CA VAL A 26 -2.74 -19.11 -4.59
C VAL A 26 -3.38 -18.24 -5.68
N CYS A 27 -4.54 -18.64 -6.21
CA CYS A 27 -5.27 -17.85 -7.21
C CYS A 27 -5.68 -16.48 -6.68
N LYS A 28 -6.16 -16.41 -5.44
CA LYS A 28 -6.52 -15.14 -4.78
C LYS A 28 -5.30 -14.23 -4.68
N TYR A 29 -4.16 -14.76 -4.23
CA TYR A 29 -2.92 -14.00 -4.15
C TYR A 29 -2.47 -13.49 -5.52
N ALA A 30 -2.48 -14.35 -6.55
CA ALA A 30 -2.13 -13.96 -7.92
C ALA A 30 -3.02 -12.82 -8.45
N ASN A 31 -4.33 -12.91 -8.21
CA ASN A 31 -5.29 -11.87 -8.59
C ASN A 31 -4.99 -10.54 -7.88
N GLN A 32 -4.71 -10.56 -6.56
CA GLN A 32 -4.33 -9.36 -5.82
C GLN A 32 -3.06 -8.70 -6.40
N MET A 33 -2.06 -9.49 -6.77
CA MET A 33 -0.83 -8.96 -7.37
C MET A 33 -1.09 -8.33 -8.75
N ILE A 34 -1.95 -8.96 -9.56
CA ILE A 34 -2.37 -8.39 -10.85
C ILE A 34 -3.10 -7.05 -10.63
N GLU A 35 -4.01 -6.98 -9.67
CA GLU A 35 -4.76 -5.75 -9.35
C GLU A 35 -3.84 -4.63 -8.87
N LEU A 36 -2.94 -4.91 -7.92
CA LEU A 36 -1.96 -3.93 -7.44
C LEU A 36 -1.08 -3.42 -8.58
N SER A 37 -0.57 -4.33 -9.42
CA SER A 37 0.25 -3.96 -10.58
C SER A 37 -0.49 -3.03 -11.56
N LYS A 38 -1.77 -3.31 -11.84
CA LYS A 38 -2.62 -2.47 -12.70
C LYS A 38 -2.92 -1.10 -12.07
N ASN A 39 -3.12 -1.06 -10.76
CA ASN A 39 -3.52 0.14 -10.03
C ASN A 39 -2.35 1.04 -9.59
N MET A 40 -1.09 0.63 -9.80
CA MET A 40 0.10 1.38 -9.42
C MET A 40 0.06 2.88 -9.77
N LYS A 41 -0.37 3.24 -11.00
CA LYS A 41 -0.53 4.65 -11.40
C LYS A 41 -1.58 5.37 -10.55
N ARG A 42 -2.75 4.76 -10.35
CA ARG A 42 -3.81 5.35 -9.53
C ARG A 42 -3.32 5.56 -8.09
N ASN A 43 -2.67 4.57 -7.52
CA ASN A 43 -2.14 4.65 -6.15
C ASN A 43 -1.08 5.74 -6.00
N TYR A 44 -0.24 5.93 -7.02
CA TYR A 44 0.69 7.06 -7.08
C TYR A 44 -0.04 8.41 -7.08
N GLU A 45 -1.07 8.59 -7.94
CA GLU A 45 -1.82 9.86 -8.00
C GLU A 45 -2.57 10.14 -6.68
N THR A 46 -3.12 9.11 -6.03
CA THR A 46 -3.75 9.23 -4.70
C THR A 46 -2.73 9.67 -3.66
N LEU A 47 -1.57 9.01 -3.58
CA LEU A 47 -0.49 9.40 -2.66
C LEU A 47 -0.04 10.84 -2.91
N LYS A 48 0.13 11.22 -4.17
CA LYS A 48 0.55 12.57 -4.56
C LYS A 48 -0.45 13.62 -4.08
N SER A 49 -1.74 13.40 -4.31
CA SER A 49 -2.79 14.33 -3.87
C SER A 49 -2.83 14.46 -2.35
N GLU A 50 -2.67 13.35 -1.62
CA GLU A 50 -2.67 13.38 -0.16
C GLU A 50 -1.43 14.08 0.41
N ALA A 51 -0.27 13.87 -0.22
CA ALA A 51 0.97 14.55 0.15
C ALA A 51 0.90 16.08 -0.11
N GLU A 52 0.21 16.51 -1.16
CA GLU A 52 -0.06 17.94 -1.41
C GLU A 52 -0.91 18.56 -0.29
N LYS A 53 -1.93 17.84 0.21
CA LYS A 53 -2.71 18.28 1.38
C LYS A 53 -1.85 18.38 2.63
N LEU A 54 -0.98 17.40 2.87
CA LEU A 54 -0.09 17.41 4.03
C LEU A 54 0.90 18.58 3.97
N GLN A 55 1.45 18.85 2.79
CA GLN A 55 2.34 20.00 2.59
C GLN A 55 1.62 21.33 2.79
N ALA A 56 0.37 21.47 2.32
CA ALA A 56 -0.44 22.66 2.57
C ALA A 56 -0.67 22.87 4.08
N ARG A 57 -1.06 21.82 4.81
CA ARG A 57 -1.19 21.88 6.27
C ARG A 57 0.11 22.30 6.94
N ARG A 58 1.24 21.69 6.57
CA ARG A 58 2.54 22.08 7.11
C ARG A 58 2.81 23.57 6.93
N CYS A 59 2.50 24.14 5.76
CA CYS A 59 2.65 25.56 5.50
C CYS A 59 1.73 26.41 6.39
N ASP A 60 0.45 26.04 6.51
CA ASP A 60 -0.50 26.72 7.40
C ASP A 60 -0.01 26.71 8.85
N TYR A 61 0.53 25.58 9.31
CA TYR A 61 1.07 25.41 10.65
C TYR A 61 2.35 26.20 10.88
N GLN A 62 3.29 26.20 9.93
CA GLN A 62 4.51 27.02 10.01
C GLN A 62 4.21 28.52 10.06
N SER A 63 3.10 28.96 9.47
CA SER A 63 2.66 30.36 9.53
C SER A 63 2.01 30.76 10.86
N ALA A 64 1.56 29.78 11.65
CA ALA A 64 1.01 30.00 12.97
C ALA A 64 2.10 29.74 14.02
N GLU A 65 2.69 30.79 14.59
CA GLU A 65 3.71 30.71 15.65
C GLU A 65 3.23 29.84 16.84
N ARG A 66 3.51 28.53 16.80
CA ARG A 66 3.10 27.56 17.82
C ARG A 66 4.31 26.76 18.28
N GLU A 67 4.90 27.18 19.40
CA GLU A 67 6.05 26.51 20.00
C GLU A 67 5.62 25.47 21.04
N SER A 68 5.06 24.34 20.60
CA SER A 68 4.84 23.18 21.49
C SER A 68 5.73 22.01 21.11
N CYS A 69 6.14 21.21 22.10
CA CYS A 69 6.96 20.01 21.87
C CYS A 69 6.27 19.03 20.91
N SER A 70 4.95 18.88 21.04
CA SER A 70 4.13 18.05 20.15
C SER A 70 3.98 18.64 18.74
N TYR A 71 4.07 19.97 18.58
CA TYR A 71 4.12 20.62 17.26
C TYR A 71 5.42 20.34 16.54
N ASN A 72 6.55 20.44 17.23
CA ASN A 72 7.85 20.12 16.67
C ASN A 72 7.92 18.63 16.28
N LEU A 73 7.42 17.74 17.13
CA LEU A 73 7.35 16.30 16.82
C LEU A 73 6.48 16.01 15.59
N TRP A 74 5.32 16.66 15.47
CA TRP A 74 4.47 16.51 14.28
C TRP A 74 5.18 17.02 13.03
N LEU A 75 5.84 18.18 13.10
CA LEU A 75 6.61 18.72 11.97
C LEU A 75 7.75 17.80 11.53
N ASP A 76 8.48 17.21 12.48
CA ASP A 76 9.57 16.27 12.18
C ASP A 76 9.03 15.04 11.45
N ASN A 77 7.91 14.47 11.94
CA ASN A 77 7.23 13.35 11.30
C ASN A 77 6.76 13.70 9.88
N VAL A 78 6.21 14.92 9.71
CA VAL A 78 5.78 15.41 8.40
C VAL A 78 6.95 15.60 7.45
N GLU A 79 8.09 16.08 7.92
CA GLU A 79 9.27 16.22 7.08
C GLU A 79 9.83 14.85 6.65
N GLU A 80 9.87 13.88 7.56
CA GLU A 80 10.30 12.51 7.25
C GLU A 80 9.40 11.86 6.20
N ILE A 81 8.07 11.95 6.37
CA ILE A 81 7.14 11.33 5.43
C ILE A 81 7.21 11.99 4.05
N LEU A 82 7.37 13.31 3.97
CA LEU A 82 7.49 14.02 2.70
C LEU A 82 8.79 13.65 1.96
N LYS A 83 9.90 13.44 2.68
CA LYS A 83 11.14 12.90 2.09
C LYS A 83 10.91 11.49 1.50
N LYS A 84 10.19 10.63 2.22
CA LYS A 84 9.81 9.30 1.73
C LYS A 84 8.93 9.38 0.48
N VAL A 85 7.93 10.26 0.47
CA VAL A 85 7.07 10.49 -0.70
C VAL A 85 7.87 10.96 -1.91
N GLU A 86 8.83 11.88 -1.73
CA GLU A 86 9.65 12.35 -2.85
C GLU A 86 10.54 11.23 -3.42
N SER A 87 11.10 10.37 -2.56
CA SER A 87 11.85 9.17 -2.99
C SER A 87 10.96 8.23 -3.83
N LEU A 88 9.73 7.97 -3.38
CA LEU A 88 8.76 7.16 -4.12
C LEU A 88 8.36 7.80 -5.45
N LYS A 89 8.20 9.13 -5.49
CA LYS A 89 7.94 9.88 -6.71
C LYS A 89 9.09 9.75 -7.70
N MET A 90 10.32 9.93 -7.27
CA MET A 90 11.50 9.76 -8.12
C MET A 90 11.58 8.34 -8.69
N ARG A 91 11.33 7.33 -7.86
CA ARG A 91 11.23 5.94 -8.32
C ARG A 91 10.12 5.75 -9.35
N TYR A 92 8.91 6.26 -9.10
CA TYR A 92 7.79 6.16 -10.04
C TYR A 92 8.11 6.81 -11.40
N GLN A 93 8.77 7.98 -11.41
CA GLN A 93 9.19 8.64 -12.65
C GLN A 93 10.26 7.84 -13.40
N ASN A 94 11.16 7.16 -12.68
CA ASN A 94 12.14 6.27 -13.29
C ASN A 94 11.48 5.01 -13.87
N GLU A 95 10.51 4.43 -13.16
CA GLU A 95 9.77 3.26 -13.64
C GLU A 95 8.91 3.58 -14.87
N ARG A 96 8.34 4.79 -14.96
CA ARG A 96 7.60 5.24 -16.16
C ARG A 96 8.44 5.36 -17.42
N LYS A 97 9.76 5.57 -17.29
CA LYS A 97 10.67 5.70 -18.43
C LYS A 97 11.14 4.34 -18.95
N LEU A 98 10.91 3.26 -18.20
CA LEU A 98 11.35 1.92 -18.56
C LEU A 98 10.24 1.17 -19.32
N PRO A 99 10.59 0.32 -20.31
CA PRO A 99 9.60 -0.46 -21.05
C PRO A 99 8.76 -1.35 -20.11
N LEU A 100 7.45 -1.44 -20.37
CA LEU A 100 6.53 -2.28 -19.59
C LEU A 100 6.98 -3.74 -19.49
N MET A 101 7.67 -4.26 -20.50
CA MET A 101 8.23 -5.63 -20.52
C MET A 101 9.35 -5.85 -19.49
N LYS A 102 10.01 -4.78 -18.99
CA LYS A 102 11.09 -4.91 -18.00
C LYS A 102 10.58 -5.16 -16.58
N PHE A 103 9.29 -4.95 -16.31
CA PHE A 103 8.74 -5.13 -14.97
C PHE A 103 7.83 -6.34 -14.88
N SER A 104 8.20 -7.26 -13.98
CA SER A 104 7.30 -8.34 -13.60
C SER A 104 6.06 -7.78 -12.90
N VAL A 105 4.94 -8.52 -12.99
CA VAL A 105 3.72 -8.21 -12.25
C VAL A 105 4.02 -8.08 -10.75
N MET A 106 4.89 -8.93 -10.21
CA MET A 106 5.31 -8.88 -8.81
C MET A 106 6.03 -7.59 -8.45
N HIS A 107 6.95 -7.11 -9.30
CA HIS A 107 7.67 -5.85 -9.04
C HIS A 107 6.71 -4.67 -8.94
N ARG A 108 5.81 -4.54 -9.92
CA ARG A 108 4.82 -3.45 -9.96
C ARG A 108 3.84 -3.53 -8.80
N ALA A 109 3.42 -4.74 -8.44
CA ALA A 109 2.54 -4.96 -7.29
C ALA A 109 3.24 -4.56 -5.98
N GLY A 110 4.48 -4.97 -5.77
CA GLY A 110 5.27 -4.62 -4.60
C GLY A 110 5.51 -3.11 -4.48
N PHE A 111 5.80 -2.43 -5.59
CA PHE A 111 5.92 -0.97 -5.56
C PHE A 111 4.57 -0.28 -5.32
N SER A 112 3.50 -0.78 -5.94
CA SER A 112 2.14 -0.29 -5.69
C SER A 112 1.73 -0.43 -4.22
N ASP A 113 2.10 -1.52 -3.56
CA ASP A 113 1.87 -1.72 -2.12
C ASP A 113 2.63 -0.69 -1.27
N GLN A 114 3.88 -0.36 -1.65
CA GLN A 114 4.65 0.71 -0.98
C GLN A 114 3.98 2.09 -1.13
N LEU A 115 3.40 2.38 -2.29
CA LEU A 115 2.65 3.62 -2.51
C LEU A 115 1.41 3.70 -1.60
N LEU A 116 0.68 2.59 -1.43
CA LEU A 116 -0.49 2.53 -0.55
C LEU A 116 -0.12 2.69 0.93
N LYS A 117 0.95 2.03 1.39
CA LYS A 117 1.44 2.20 2.77
C LYS A 117 1.86 3.64 3.06
N ALA A 118 2.57 4.27 2.13
CA ALA A 118 2.91 5.68 2.25
C ALA A 118 1.65 6.56 2.26
N TYR A 119 0.63 6.23 1.48
CA TYR A 119 -0.65 6.94 1.50
C TYR A 119 -1.32 6.83 2.87
N GLU A 120 -1.37 5.65 3.47
CA GLU A 120 -1.96 5.47 4.81
C GLU A 120 -1.22 6.27 5.89
N GLU A 121 0.11 6.32 5.82
CA GLU A 121 0.94 7.13 6.73
C GLU A 121 0.68 8.63 6.55
N VAL A 122 0.65 9.11 5.29
CA VAL A 122 0.34 10.52 4.97
C VAL A 122 -1.09 10.86 5.41
N HIS A 123 -2.06 10.02 5.10
CA HIS A 123 -3.46 10.22 5.44
C HIS A 123 -3.67 10.32 6.96
N LYS A 124 -2.97 9.50 7.75
CA LYS A 124 -2.99 9.63 9.23
C LYS A 124 -2.51 11.01 9.67
N LEU A 125 -1.39 11.50 9.14
CA LEU A 125 -0.86 12.83 9.50
C LEU A 125 -1.75 13.98 8.99
N VAL A 126 -2.48 13.77 7.90
CA VAL A 126 -3.51 14.70 7.41
C VAL A 126 -4.75 14.67 8.30
N GLU A 127 -5.20 13.52 8.79
CA GLU A 127 -6.40 13.45 9.65
C GLU A 127 -6.10 13.79 11.12
N GLU A 128 -4.86 13.59 11.56
CA GLU A 128 -4.42 14.01 12.88
C GLU A 128 -4.63 15.53 13.03
N VAL A 129 -5.52 15.89 13.95
CA VAL A 129 -5.68 17.27 14.40
C VAL A 129 -4.45 17.55 15.26
N PRO A 130 -3.53 18.43 14.84
CA PRO A 130 -2.25 18.54 15.52
C PRO A 130 -2.42 18.99 16.97
N PHE A 131 -3.48 19.76 17.28
CA PHE A 131 -3.71 20.28 18.63
C PHE A 131 -5.20 20.39 18.93
N ASN A 132 -5.62 19.79 20.05
CA ASN A 132 -6.94 19.99 20.64
C ASN A 132 -7.30 21.48 20.67
N ALA A 133 -8.22 21.90 19.81
CA ALA A 133 -9.03 23.11 20.01
C ALA A 133 -10.01 22.96 21.21
N ARG A 134 -9.80 21.98 22.09
CA ARG A 134 -10.63 21.68 23.28
C ARG A 134 -10.12 22.34 24.57
N LEU A 135 -9.17 23.28 24.49
CA LEU A 135 -8.74 24.10 25.64
C LEU A 135 -9.25 25.55 25.58
N LEU A 136 -10.24 25.84 24.73
CA LEU A 136 -10.97 27.11 24.73
C LEU A 136 -12.45 26.84 24.99
N ASN A 137 -12.77 26.48 26.24
CA ASN A 137 -14.08 26.67 26.87
C ASN A 137 -13.84 26.95 28.35
#